data_AF-E6SLJ1-F1
#
_entry.id   AF-E6SLJ1-F1
#
_cell.length_a   1.000
_cell.length_b   1.000
_cell.length_c   1.000
_cell.angle_alpha   90.00
_cell.angle_beta   90.00
_cell.angle_gamma   90.00
#
_symmetry.space_group_name_H-M   'P 1'
#
loop_
_entity.id
_entity.type
_entity.pdbx_description
1 polymer ?
#
loop_
_entity_poly.entity_id
_entity_poly.type
_entity_poly.pdbx_seq_one_letter_code
_entity_poly.pdbx_strand_id
1 'polypeptide(L)' 'MTGPQKFYLGDIVRMRKTHPCGSDRWEVLRVGMDFRIRCLGCGHLVMMPRRKFERAVRQVLGGPNRPPAEDTGTPAGAGS' A
#
# COMPACT_ATOMS: atom_id res chain seq x y z
N MET A 1 11.42 -8.87 10.90
CA MET A 1 11.57 -8.38 9.51
C MET A 1 10.37 -8.89 8.73
N THR A 2 9.39 -8.03 8.46
CA THR A 2 8.13 -8.42 7.78
C THR A 2 8.45 -8.92 6.38
N GLY A 3 7.87 -10.06 5.99
CA GLY A 3 8.13 -10.75 4.72
C GLY A 3 7.82 -9.92 3.46
N PRO A 4 7.98 -10.51 2.26
CA PRO A 4 7.80 -9.79 1.00
C PRO A 4 6.40 -9.17 0.92
N GLN A 5 6.34 -7.84 0.92
CA GLN A 5 5.09 -7.10 0.85
C GLN A 5 4.49 -7.21 -0.56
N LYS A 6 3.32 -7.83 -0.66
CA LYS A 6 2.52 -7.87 -1.89
C LYS A 6 1.67 -6.59 -2.00
N PHE A 7 1.60 -6.06 -3.21
CA PHE A 7 0.81 -4.88 -3.57
C PHE A 7 -0.24 -5.25 -4.61
N TYR A 8 -1.42 -4.67 -4.48
CA TYR A 8 -2.56 -4.89 -5.37
C TYR A 8 -2.99 -3.57 -6.02
N LEU A 9 -3.66 -3.68 -7.17
CA LEU A 9 -4.27 -2.52 -7.81
C LEU A 9 -5.36 -1.93 -6.91
N GLY A 10 -5.34 -0.61 -6.75
CA GLY A 10 -6.21 0.12 -5.83
C GLY A 10 -5.70 0.19 -4.39
N ASP A 11 -4.55 -0.41 -4.06
CA ASP A 11 -3.97 -0.26 -2.73
C ASP A 11 -3.64 1.20 -2.44
N ILE A 12 -4.05 1.67 -1.27
CA ILE A 12 -3.61 2.94 -0.70
C ILE A 12 -2.39 2.67 0.17
N VAL A 13 -1.28 3.29 -0.20
CA VAL A 13 0.00 3.16 0.50
C VAL A 13 0.41 4.49 1.09
N ARG A 14 1.12 4.41 2.21
CA ARG A 14 1.80 5.53 2.84
C ARG A 14 3.27 5.50 2.48
N MET A 15 3.79 6.58 1.90
CA MET A 15 5.20 6.72 1.55
C MET A 15 6.03 7.17 2.76
N ARG A 16 7.33 6.86 2.74
CA ARG A 16 8.30 7.34 3.75
C ARG A 16 8.61 8.82 3.59
N LYS A 17 8.65 9.31 2.35
CA LYS A 17 8.84 10.72 2.02
C LYS A 17 7.48 11.36 1.70
N THR A 18 7.22 12.50 2.30
CA THR A 18 6.07 13.34 1.98
C THR A 18 6.23 13.91 0.57
N HIS A 19 5.13 13.95 -0.19
CA HIS A 19 5.09 14.63 -1.48
C HIS A 19 5.23 16.15 -1.29
N PRO A 20 5.81 16.91 -2.23
CA PRO A 20 5.85 18.37 -2.17
C PRO A 20 4.50 19.05 -1.90
N CYS A 21 3.37 18.41 -2.23
CA CYS A 21 2.03 18.93 -1.90
C CYS A 21 1.60 18.72 -0.43
N GLY A 22 2.41 18.09 0.41
CA GLY A 22 2.10 17.80 1.82
C GLY A 22 1.43 16.45 2.09
N SER A 23 0.96 15.72 1.08
CA SER A 23 0.37 14.38 1.26
C SER A 23 1.43 13.28 1.22
N ASP A 24 1.27 12.25 2.05
CA ASP A 24 2.10 11.04 2.06
C ASP A 24 1.32 9.79 1.60
N ARG A 25 0.06 9.96 1.18
CA ARG A 25 -0.83 8.88 0.75
C ARG A 25 -0.92 8.81 -0.77
N TRP A 26 -0.78 7.59 -1.27
CA TRP A 26 -0.75 7.31 -2.70
C TRP A 26 -1.61 6.10 -3.03
N GLU A 27 -2.34 6.18 -4.12
CA GLU A 27 -3.11 5.07 -4.68
C GLU A 27 -2.28 4.35 -5.75
N VAL A 28 -2.26 3.02 -5.70
CA VAL A 28 -1.61 2.18 -6.69
C VAL A 28 -2.54 1.97 -7.88
N LEU A 29 -2.21 2.55 -9.01
CA LEU A 29 -2.98 2.42 -10.25
C LEU A 29 -2.46 1.30 -11.16
N ARG A 30 -1.21 0.87 -10.98
CA ARG A 30 -0.61 -0.23 -11.75
C ARG A 30 0.39 -0.99 -10.89
N VAL A 31 0.36 -2.32 -11.00
CA VAL A 31 1.31 -3.27 -10.42
C VAL A 31 2.02 -4.01 -11.54
N GLY A 32 3.35 -4.10 -11.50
CA GLY A 32 4.15 -4.75 -12.53
C GLY A 32 5.66 -4.59 -12.31
N MET A 33 6.43 -4.48 -13.40
CA MET A 33 7.84 -4.07 -13.36
C MET A 33 7.98 -2.62 -12.87
N ASP A 34 7.07 -1.76 -13.30
CA ASP A 34 6.93 -0.38 -12.85
C ASP A 34 5.55 -0.18 -12.23
N PHE A 35 5.54 0.62 -11.17
CA PHE A 35 4.34 1.06 -10.49
C PHE A 35 3.93 2.42 -11.03
N ARG A 36 2.64 2.57 -11.32
CA ARG A 36 2.02 3.89 -11.50
C ARG A 36 1.21 4.19 -10.25
N ILE A 37 1.46 5.34 -9.65
CA ILE A 37 0.79 5.78 -8.44
C ILE A 37 0.22 7.18 -8.60
N ARG A 38 -0.88 7.43 -7.90
CA ARG A 38 -1.54 8.75 -7.84
C ARG A 38 -1.47 9.31 -6.43
N CYS A 39 -1.03 10.55 -6.30
CA CYS A 39 -1.09 11.25 -5.02
C CYS A 39 -2.55 11.55 -4.67
N LEU A 40 -2.98 11.16 -3.46
CA LEU A 40 -4.35 11.43 -3.01
C LEU A 40 -4.58 12.89 -2.56
N GLY A 41 -3.51 13.68 -2.41
CA GLY A 41 -3.62 15.11 -2.07
C GLY A 41 -3.80 16.03 -3.28
N CYS A 42 -3.06 15.79 -4.36
CA CYS A 42 -3.04 16.68 -5.54
C CYS A 42 -3.37 15.98 -6.87
N GLY A 43 -3.57 14.66 -6.87
CA GLY A 43 -3.86 13.89 -8.09
C GLY A 43 -2.65 13.63 -9.00
N HIS A 44 -1.45 14.08 -8.63
CA HIS A 44 -0.26 13.90 -9.47
C HIS A 44 0.10 12.42 -9.67
N LEU A 45 0.45 12.07 -10.90
CA LEU A 45 0.75 10.70 -11.34
C LEU A 45 2.25 10.51 -11.49
N VAL A 46 2.79 9.47 -10.85
CA VAL A 46 4.22 9.15 -10.93
C VAL A 46 4.38 7.69 -11.35
N MET A 47 5.33 7.45 -12.28
CA MET A 47 5.82 6.11 -12.58
C MET A 47 7.13 5.85 -11.85
N MET A 48 7.25 4.67 -11.26
CA MET A 48 8.38 4.32 -10.41
C MET A 48 8.78 2.85 -10.58
N PRO A 49 10.08 2.54 -10.74
CA PRO A 49 10.53 1.16 -10.76
C PRO A 49 10.17 0.43 -9.48
N ARG A 50 9.80 -0.84 -9.58
CA ARG A 50 9.36 -1.68 -8.45
C ARG A 50 10.29 -1.57 -7.23
N ARG A 51 11.60 -1.73 -7.42
CA ARG A 51 12.58 -1.70 -6.31
C ARG A 51 12.58 -0.37 -5.55
N LYS A 52 12.34 0.74 -6.25
CA LYS A 52 12.27 2.08 -5.65
C LYS A 52 10.95 2.26 -4.91
N PHE A 53 9.85 1.81 -5.50
CA PHE A 53 8.52 1.84 -4.87
C PHE A 53 8.50 1.03 -3.58
N GLU A 54 8.95 -0.22 -3.59
CA GLU A 54 8.99 -1.11 -2.42
C GLU A 54 9.78 -0.49 -1.24
N ARG A 55 10.89 0.19 -1.53
CA ARG A 55 11.69 0.91 -0.51
C ARG A 55 11.05 2.22 -0.05
N ALA A 56 10.29 2.88 -0.92
CA ALA A 56 9.64 4.15 -0.63
C ALA A 56 8.37 3.98 0.21
N VAL A 57 7.69 2.82 0.12
CA VAL A 57 6.52 2.53 0.95
C VAL A 57 6.95 2.33 2.41
N ARG A 58 6.21 2.99 3.30
CA ARG A 58 6.30 2.82 4.76
C ARG A 58 5.28 1.78 5.25
N GLN A 59 4.06 1.86 4.75
CA GLN A 59 2.94 1.01 5.16
C GLN A 59 1.88 0.93 4.06
N VAL A 60 1.21 -0.22 3.92
CA VAL A 60 -0.01 -0.36 3.13
C VAL A 60 -1.21 -0.09 4.05
N LEU A 61 -2.04 0.89 3.70
CA LEU A 61 -3.20 1.31 4.50
C LEU A 61 -4.45 0.46 4.22
N GLY A 62 -4.55 -0.14 3.04
CA GLY A 62 -5.67 -0.99 2.62
C GLY A 62 -5.91 -0.89 1.12
N GLY A 63 -6.85 -1.66 0.58
CA GLY A 63 -7.21 -1.62 -0.83
C GLY A 63 -8.35 -2.57 -1.15
N PRO A 64 -9.11 -2.32 -2.22
CA PRO A 64 -10.30 -3.11 -2.57
C PRO A 64 -9.96 -4.51 -3.09
N ASN A 65 -8.77 -4.69 -3.67
CA ASN A 65 -8.33 -5.95 -4.26
C ASN A 65 -7.34 -6.72 -3.36
N ARG A 66 -7.18 -6.28 -2.11
CA ARG A 66 -6.37 -7.01 -1.14
C ARG A 66 -7.22 -8.16 -0.59
N PRO A 67 -6.75 -9.42 -0.64
CA PRO A 67 -7.46 -10.50 0.02
C PRO A 67 -7.55 -10.21 1.53
N PRO A 68 -8.70 -10.47 2.16
CA PRO A 68 -8.81 -10.36 3.61
C PRO A 68 -7.67 -11.16 4.23
N ALA A 69 -6.89 -10.52 5.10
CA ALA A 69 -5.77 -11.17 5.76
C ALA A 69 -6.31 -12.45 6.40
N GLU A 70 -5.86 -13.62 5.92
CA GLU A 70 -6.32 -14.90 6.41
C GLU A 70 -6.10 -14.92 7.92
N ASP A 71 -7.22 -14.93 8.63
CA ASP A 71 -7.33 -14.98 10.08
C ASP A 71 -6.59 -16.22 10.57
N THR A 72 -5.35 -16.05 11.00
CA THR A 72 -4.68 -17.05 11.82
C THR A 72 -4.94 -16.67 13.27
N GLY A 73 -6.12 -17.04 13.75
CA GLY A 73 -6.35 -17.45 15.13
C GLY A 73 -6.98 -16.41 16.05
N THR A 74 -8.30 -16.29 16.04
CA THR A 74 -9.05 -16.05 17.28
C THR A 74 -10.33 -16.88 17.32
N PRO A 75 -10.40 -17.89 18.20
CA PRO A 75 -11.57 -18.08 19.04
C PRO A 75 -11.23 -17.41 20.39
N ALA A 76 -11.83 -16.29 20.78
CA ALA A 76 -13.21 -16.22 21.26
C ALA A 76 -13.57 -17.45 22.13
N GLY A 77 -12.88 -17.61 23.26
CA GLY A 77 -13.37 -18.40 24.39
C GLY A 77 -14.00 -17.47 25.43
N ALA A 78 -15.27 -17.11 25.22
CA ALA A 78 -16.09 -16.39 26.20
C ALA A 78 -17.30 -17.25 26.56
N GLY A 79 -17.48 -17.48 27.86
CA GLY A 79 -18.70 -17.99 28.52
C GLY A 79 -18.94 -19.50 28.35
N SER A 80 -19.32 -20.26 29.37
CA SER A 80 -19.63 -20.03 30.78
C SER A 80 -19.51 -21.37 31.50
#